data_AF-A0A7C6S6P3-F1
#
_entry.id   AF-A0A7C6S6P3-F1
#
_cell.length_a   1.000
_cell.length_b   1.000
_cell.length_c   1.000
_cell.angle_alpha   90.00
_cell.angle_beta   90.00
_cell.angle_gamma   90.00
#
_symmetry.space_group_name_H-M   'P 1'
#
loop_
_entity.id
_entity.type
_entity.pdbx_description
1 polymer ?
#
loop_
_entity_poly.entity_id
_entity_poly.type
_entity_poly.pdbx_seq_one_letter_code
_entity_poly.pdbx_strand_id
1 'polypeptide(L)'
;KDDPKGNKKLVDTICRELEGRDDILPISPLHLFSFMEDDHQREEILQVCFRLIEICDEVWVYGDSEGCRKERDYALSRGKKVLNKRGD
;
A
#
# COMPACT_ATOMS: atom_id res chain seq x y z
N LYS A 1 -15.57 -9.08 2.12
CA LYS A 1 -15.13 -10.47 1.85
C LYS A 1 -13.72 -10.35 1.28
N ASP A 2 -12.77 -11.14 1.76
CA ASP A 2 -11.38 -11.05 1.28
C ASP A 2 -11.34 -11.50 -0.19
N ASP A 3 -10.84 -10.65 -1.08
CA ASP A 3 -10.70 -10.92 -2.53
C ASP A 3 -9.29 -10.56 -3.00
N PRO A 4 -8.29 -11.40 -2.73
CA PRO A 4 -6.90 -11.13 -3.08
C PRO A 4 -6.70 -10.89 -4.59
N LYS A 5 -7.45 -11.61 -5.44
CA LYS A 5 -7.36 -11.48 -6.90
C LYS A 5 -7.98 -10.17 -7.37
N GLY A 6 -9.15 -9.80 -6.84
CA GLY A 6 -9.77 -8.51 -7.09
C GLY A 6 -8.90 -7.34 -6.61
N ASN A 7 -8.33 -7.44 -5.41
CA ASN A 7 -7.44 -6.44 -4.84
C ASN A 7 -6.18 -6.24 -5.69
N LYS A 8 -5.56 -7.32 -6.18
CA LYS A 8 -4.41 -7.21 -7.08
C LYS A 8 -4.78 -6.46 -8.35
N LYS A 9 -5.88 -6.85 -9.02
CA LYS A 9 -6.33 -6.18 -10.25
C LYS A 9 -6.64 -4.69 -10.03
N LEU A 10 -7.26 -4.33 -8.90
CA LEU A 10 -7.53 -2.94 -8.55
C LEU A 10 -6.24 -2.14 -8.37
N VAL A 11 -5.26 -2.71 -7.65
CA VAL A 11 -3.97 -2.08 -7.43
C VAL A 11 -3.18 -1.93 -8.73
N ASP A 12 -3.23 -2.91 -9.63
CA ASP A 12 -2.65 -2.80 -10.99
C ASP A 12 -3.26 -1.62 -11.77
N THR A 13 -4.59 -1.46 -11.72
CA THR A 13 -5.30 -0.35 -12.37
C THR A 13 -4.89 1.00 -11.78
N ILE A 14 -4.88 1.12 -10.45
CA ILE A 14 -4.48 2.35 -9.76
C ILE A 14 -3.04 2.73 -10.12
N CYS A 15 -2.09 1.79 -10.05
CA CYS A 15 -0.71 2.08 -10.41
C CYS A 15 -0.59 2.53 -11.87
N ARG A 16 -1.31 1.90 -12.80
CA ARG A 16 -1.28 2.28 -14.23
C ARG A 16 -1.84 3.67 -14.47
N GLU A 17 -2.90 4.05 -13.77
CA GLU A 17 -3.47 5.40 -13.86
C GLU A 17 -2.52 6.47 -13.30
N LEU A 18 -1.76 6.12 -12.24
CA LEU A 18 -0.79 7.01 -11.64
C LEU A 18 0.50 7.12 -12.44
N GLU A 19 0.95 6.05 -13.11
CA GLU A 19 2.08 6.08 -14.05
C GLU A 19 1.87 7.09 -15.19
N GLY A 20 0.62 7.40 -15.54
CA GLY A 20 0.29 8.42 -16.54
C GLY A 20 0.44 9.86 -16.05
N ARG A 21 0.84 10.08 -14.79
CA ARG A 21 1.07 11.40 -14.20
C ARG A 21 2.57 11.62 -14.04
N ASP A 22 3.07 12.74 -14.57
CA ASP A 22 4.51 13.04 -14.58
C ASP A 22 5.12 13.29 -13.18
N ASP A 23 4.28 13.52 -12.16
CA ASP A 23 4.70 13.88 -10.81
C ASP A 23 4.59 12.73 -9.79
N ILE A 24 4.14 11.53 -10.20
CA ILE A 24 3.86 10.43 -9.29
C ILE A 24 4.63 9.17 -9.69
N LEU A 25 5.41 8.62 -8.75
CA LEU A 25 6.01 7.30 -8.85
C LEU A 25 5.30 6.33 -7.90
N PRO A 26 4.40 5.45 -8.38
CA PRO A 26 3.65 4.55 -7.51
C PRO A 26 4.54 3.43 -6.96
N ILE A 27 4.56 3.29 -5.62
CA ILE A 27 5.17 2.14 -4.93
C ILE A 27 4.05 1.34 -4.27
N SER A 28 3.86 0.10 -4.72
CA SER A 28 2.81 -0.79 -4.22
C SER A 28 3.42 -2.01 -3.50
N PRO A 29 3.28 -2.13 -2.17
CA PRO A 29 3.74 -3.29 -1.42
C PRO A 29 3.06 -4.59 -1.88
N LEU A 30 1.80 -4.51 -2.32
CA LEU A 30 1.04 -5.67 -2.78
C LEU A 30 1.66 -6.30 -4.03
N HIS A 31 2.22 -5.50 -4.94
CA HIS A 31 3.01 -6.02 -6.07
C HIS A 31 4.30 -6.67 -5.59
N LEU A 32 4.99 -6.02 -4.65
CA LEU A 32 6.27 -6.49 -4.10
C LEU A 32 6.15 -7.83 -3.38
N PHE A 33 5.00 -8.13 -2.77
CA PHE A 33 4.79 -9.37 -2.01
C PHE A 33 3.82 -10.34 -2.65
N SER A 34 3.37 -10.07 -3.87
CA SER A 34 2.39 -10.93 -4.56
C SER A 34 2.86 -12.37 -4.83
N PHE A 35 4.15 -12.67 -4.60
CA PHE A 35 4.75 -14.00 -4.71
C PHE A 35 4.83 -14.76 -3.38
N MET A 36 4.57 -14.11 -2.23
CA MET A 36 4.58 -14.78 -0.93
C MET A 36 3.17 -15.27 -0.63
N GLU A 37 2.98 -16.60 -0.69
CA GLU A 37 1.67 -17.25 -0.52
C GLU A 37 1.31 -17.54 0.94
N ASP A 38 2.26 -17.38 1.87
CA ASP A 38 2.11 -17.84 3.26
C ASP A 38 2.04 -16.70 4.29
N ASP A 39 1.05 -16.80 5.19
CA ASP A 39 0.77 -15.81 6.25
C ASP A 39 1.85 -15.79 7.35
N HIS A 40 2.80 -16.74 7.32
CA HIS A 40 3.86 -16.89 8.32
C HIS A 40 4.85 -15.73 8.37
N GLN A 41 4.90 -14.88 7.34
CA GLN A 41 5.85 -13.76 7.25
C GLN A 41 5.18 -12.38 7.35
N ARG A 42 3.97 -12.32 7.90
CA ARG A 42 3.15 -11.09 7.91
C ARG A 42 3.81 -9.94 8.66
N GLU A 43 4.53 -10.21 9.73
CA GLU A 43 5.24 -9.18 10.49
C GLU A 43 6.44 -8.64 9.71
N GLU A 44 7.22 -9.51 9.07
CA GLU A 44 8.36 -9.12 8.23
C GLU A 44 7.90 -8.31 7.01
N ILE A 45 6.80 -8.73 6.37
CA ILE A 45 6.16 -7.99 5.29
C ILE A 45 5.80 -6.58 5.75
N LEU A 46 5.17 -6.46 6.92
CA LEU A 46 4.79 -5.17 7.47
C LEU A 46 6.01 -4.28 7.75
N GLN A 47 7.12 -4.86 8.24
CA GLN A 47 8.38 -4.11 8.43
C GLN A 47 8.95 -3.58 7.12
N VAL A 48 8.85 -4.36 6.03
CA VAL A 48 9.26 -3.87 4.72
C VAL A 48 8.31 -2.78 4.21
N CYS A 49 6.98 -2.92 4.40
CA CYS A 49 6.03 -1.85 4.11
C CYS A 49 6.40 -0.54 4.82
N PHE A 50 6.77 -0.60 6.10
CA PHE A 50 7.21 0.57 6.84
C PHE A 50 8.46 1.23 6.24
N ARG A 51 9.45 0.45 5.80
CA ARG A 51 10.63 0.99 5.10
C ARG A 51 10.29 1.65 3.77
N LEU A 52 9.33 1.09 3.02
CA LEU A 52 8.82 1.72 1.81
C LEU A 52 8.13 3.06 2.11
N ILE A 53 7.35 3.14 3.19
CA ILE A 53 6.71 4.40 3.61
C ILE A 53 7.75 5.48 3.93
N GLU A 54 8.93 5.12 4.47
CA GLU A 54 9.96 6.11 4.78
C GLU A 54 10.52 6.81 3.54
N ILE A 55 10.61 6.11 2.41
CA ILE A 55 11.12 6.66 1.15
C ILE A 55 10.06 7.40 0.34
N CYS A 56 8.77 7.17 0.60
CA CYS A 56 7.68 7.86 -0.09
C CYS A 56 7.44 9.27 0.47
N ASP A 57 7.02 10.20 -0.38
CA ASP A 57 6.60 11.54 0.06
C ASP A 57 5.19 11.53 0.67
N GLU A 58 4.29 10.74 0.09
CA GLU A 58 2.91 10.58 0.53
C GLU A 58 2.44 9.13 0.45
N VAL A 59 1.42 8.78 1.24
CA VAL A 59 0.85 7.44 1.35
C VAL A 59 -0.63 7.48 1.06
N TRP A 60 -1.08 6.68 0.10
CA TRP A 60 -2.48 6.60 -0.32
C TRP A 60 -3.08 5.28 0.18
N VAL A 61 -4.14 5.38 0.98
CA VAL A 61 -4.74 4.23 1.65
C VAL A 61 -6.14 4.00 1.09
N TYR A 62 -6.33 2.87 0.41
CA TYR A 62 -7.58 2.47 -0.23
C TYR A 62 -8.38 1.43 0.58
N GLY A 63 -7.71 0.73 1.50
CA GLY A 63 -8.28 -0.33 2.34
C GLY A 63 -8.43 0.07 3.80
N ASP A 64 -9.09 -0.80 4.58
CA ASP A 64 -9.25 -0.66 6.04
C ASP A 64 -8.98 -2.00 6.73
N SER A 65 -7.99 -2.75 6.24
CA SER A 65 -7.48 -3.93 6.93
C SER A 65 -6.66 -3.53 8.16
N GLU A 66 -6.33 -4.49 9.03
CA GLU A 66 -5.42 -4.24 10.13
C GLU A 66 -4.05 -3.75 9.65
N GLY A 67 -3.52 -4.34 8.57
CA GLY A 67 -2.28 -3.89 7.93
C GLY A 67 -2.38 -2.45 7.45
N CYS A 68 -3.46 -2.11 6.72
CA CYS A 68 -3.68 -0.74 6.23
C CYS A 68 -3.76 0.28 7.37
N ARG A 69 -4.40 -0.07 8.49
CA ARG A 69 -4.44 0.82 9.67
C ARG A 69 -3.04 1.01 10.27
N LYS A 70 -2.28 -0.07 10.43
CA LYS A 70 -0.89 0.00 10.94
C LYS A 70 0.00 0.84 10.04
N GLU A 71 -0.09 0.66 8.72
CA GLU A 71 0.65 1.45 7.72
C GLU A 71 0.28 2.93 7.77
N ARG A 72 -1.03 3.23 7.84
CA ARG A 72 -1.54 4.60 7.97
C ARG A 72 -1.02 5.27 9.23
N ASP A 73 -1.15 4.61 10.37
CA ASP A 73 -0.77 5.15 11.67
C ASP A 73 0.77 5.33 11.74
N TYR A 74 1.54 4.41 11.13
CA TYR A 74 2.98 4.56 10.95
C TYR A 74 3.32 5.79 10.10
N ALA A 75 2.72 5.94 8.92
CA ALA A 75 2.95 7.09 8.04
C ALA A 75 2.67 8.43 8.76
N LEU A 76 1.56 8.53 9.49
CA LEU A 76 1.23 9.69 10.30
C LEU A 76 2.29 9.96 11.38
N SER A 77 2.76 8.92 12.07
CA SER A 77 3.82 9.06 13.09
C SER A 77 5.16 9.55 12.53
N ARG A 78 5.41 9.33 11.24
CA ARG A 78 6.61 9.81 10.51
C ARG A 78 6.39 11.18 9.87
N GLY A 79 5.24 11.82 10.08
CA GLY A 79 4.88 13.11 9.50
C GLY A 79 4.63 13.08 7.99
N LYS A 80 4.35 11.89 7.42
CA LYS A 80 4.04 11.75 5.99
C LYS A 80 2.63 12.24 5.70
N LYS A 81 2.42 12.75 4.49
CA LYS A 81 1.07 13.09 4.01
C LYS A 81 0.30 11.80 3.73
N VAL A 82 -0.87 11.66 4.34
CA VAL A 82 -1.72 10.48 4.18
C VAL A 82 -3.03 10.89 3.51
N LEU A 83 -3.36 10.20 2.41
CA LEU A 83 -4.58 10.40 1.65
C LEU A 83 -5.46 9.15 1.79
N ASN A 84 -6.62 9.29 2.42
CA ASN A 84 -7.59 8.21 2.51
C ASN A 84 -8.46 8.22 1.26
N LYS A 85 -8.34 7.17 0.45
CA LYS A 85 -9.01 7.00 -0.85
C LYS A 85 -10.11 5.93 -0.81
N ARG A 86 -10.57 5.60 0.40
CA ARG A 86 -11.66 4.64 0.60
C ARG A 86 -12.96 5.18 -0.01
N GLY A 87 -13.40 4.57 -1.11
CA GLY A 87 -14.70 4.85 -1.74
C GLY A 87 -14.71 6.00 -2.76
N ASP A 88 -13.53 6.49 -3.16
CA ASP A 88 -13.37 7.36 -4.35
C ASP A 88 -13.41 6.53 -5.65
#